data_AF-A0A1H2HS28-F1
#
_entry.id   AF-A0A1H2HS28-F1
#
_cell.length_a   1.000
_cell.length_b   1.000
_cell.length_c   1.000
_cell.angle_alpha   90.00
_cell.angle_beta   90.00
_cell.angle_gamma   90.00
#
_symmetry.space_group_name_H-M   'P 1'
#
loop_
_entity.id
_entity.type
_entity.pdbx_description
1 polymer ?
#
loop_
_entity_poly.entity_id
_entity_poly.type
_entity_poly.pdbx_seq_one_letter_code
_entity_poly.pdbx_strand_id
1 'polypeptide(L)'
;MENKPLQHFFEYKTLFNVLLVLLMFTGITVAVSFMDLGKLNVWITLLIASVKASFVLLFFMHMKFEGRVLLLSFLGTIFFLGIMISFTFWDVAFR
;
A
#
# COMPACT_ATOMS: atom_id res chain seq x y z
N MET A 1 9.39 42.30 -20.42
CA MET A 1 8.66 42.02 -19.16
C MET A 1 8.59 40.52 -19.05
N GLU A 2 9.54 39.94 -18.31
CA GLU A 2 9.73 38.50 -18.17
C GLU A 2 8.62 37.93 -17.26
N ASN A 3 7.73 37.14 -17.86
CA ASN A 3 6.60 36.55 -17.15
C ASN A 3 7.10 35.39 -16.30
N LYS A 4 6.98 35.54 -14.99
CA LYS A 4 7.30 34.55 -13.96
C LYS A 4 6.79 33.16 -14.35
N PRO A 5 7.59 32.09 -14.22
CA PRO A 5 7.04 30.74 -14.24
C PRO A 5 6.10 30.61 -13.04
N LEU A 6 4.80 30.49 -13.32
CA LEU A 6 3.78 30.16 -12.33
C LEU A 6 4.10 28.75 -11.83
N GLN A 7 4.88 28.71 -10.75
CA GLN A 7 5.31 27.49 -10.09
C GLN A 7 4.08 26.60 -9.84
N HIS A 8 4.16 25.40 -10.40
CA HIS A 8 3.25 24.29 -10.29
C HIS A 8 3.03 23.94 -8.80
N PHE A 9 2.19 24.69 -8.08
CA PHE A 9 1.65 24.31 -6.76
C PHE A 9 0.55 23.24 -6.91
N PHE A 10 0.71 22.35 -7.89
CA PHE A 10 -0.13 21.17 -7.98
C PHE A 10 0.30 20.23 -6.85
N GLU A 11 -0.67 19.97 -5.97
CA GLU A 11 -0.83 18.67 -5.31
C GLU A 11 0.00 18.35 -4.04
N TYR A 12 0.82 19.26 -3.52
CA TYR A 12 1.44 19.08 -2.19
C TYR A 12 0.40 18.89 -1.08
N LYS A 13 -0.76 19.56 -1.18
CA LYS A 13 -1.85 19.41 -0.22
C LYS A 13 -2.47 18.01 -0.25
N THR A 14 -2.62 17.40 -1.43
CA THR A 14 -3.16 16.04 -1.58
C THR A 14 -2.18 15.02 -0.99
N LEU A 15 -0.89 15.16 -1.31
CA LEU A 15 0.16 14.30 -0.74
C LEU A 15 0.23 14.40 0.78
N PHE A 16 0.11 15.60 1.33
CA PHE A 16 0.08 15.81 2.77
C PHE A 16 -1.14 15.17 3.45
N ASN A 17 -2.33 15.29 2.84
CA ASN A 17 -3.54 14.65 3.35
C ASN A 17 -3.43 13.12 3.33
N VAL A 18 -2.88 12.56 2.25
CA VAL A 18 -2.62 11.12 2.12
C VAL A 18 -1.62 10.67 3.17
N LEU A 19 -0.52 11.41 3.38
CA LEU A 19 0.47 11.12 4.42
C LEU A 19 -0.18 11.03 5.81
N LEU A 20 -1.09 11.96 6.13
CA LEU A 20 -1.81 11.95 7.40
C LEU A 20 -2.70 10.71 7.55
N VAL A 21 -3.39 10.30 6.49
CA VAL A 21 -4.19 9.05 6.47
C VAL A 21 -3.29 7.82 6.67
N LEU A 22 -2.13 7.75 5.99
CA LEU A 22 -1.17 6.66 6.16
C LEU A 22 -0.59 6.62 7.58
N LEU A 23 -0.36 7.77 8.19
CA LEU A 23 0.16 7.89 9.55
C LEU A 23 -0.88 7.39 10.55
N MET A 24 -2.17 7.73 10.37
CA MET A 24 -3.26 7.15 11.15
C MET A 24 -3.35 5.63 10.98
N PHE A 25 -3.31 5.12 9.75
CA PHE A 25 -3.31 3.68 9.49
C PHE A 25 -2.14 2.97 10.19
N THR A 26 -0.97 3.61 10.22
CA THR A 26 0.22 3.10 10.92
C THR A 26 0.02 3.07 12.43
N GLY A 27 -0.56 4.13 13.01
CA GLY A 27 -0.94 4.16 14.42
C GLY A 27 -1.93 3.05 14.78
N ILE A 28 -2.93 2.81 13.92
CA ILE A 28 -3.90 1.72 14.08
C ILE A 28 -3.19 0.36 14.03
N THR A 29 -2.24 0.15 13.09
CA THR A 29 -1.52 -1.13 13.00
C THR A 29 -0.66 -1.39 14.23
N VAL A 30 -0.01 -0.36 14.75
CA VAL A 30 0.79 -0.45 15.99
C VAL A 30 -0.13 -0.74 17.18
N ALA A 31 -1.26 -0.05 17.30
CA ALA A 31 -2.22 -0.30 18.37
C ALA A 31 -2.78 -1.73 18.33
N VAL A 32 -3.15 -2.22 17.14
CA VAL A 32 -3.60 -3.62 16.95
C VAL A 32 -2.49 -4.61 17.29
N SER A 33 -1.23 -4.30 16.96
CA SER A 33 -0.10 -5.15 17.33
C SER A 33 0.11 -5.26 18.85
N PHE A 34 -0.35 -4.29 19.64
CA PHE A 34 -0.32 -4.37 21.11
C PHE A 34 -1.54 -5.10 21.69
N MET A 35 -2.61 -5.27 20.92
CA MET A 35 -3.79 -6.02 21.33
C MET A 35 -3.59 -7.50 20.97
N ASP A 36 -3.11 -8.30 21.91
CA ASP A 36 -2.94 -9.74 21.72
C ASP A 36 -4.29 -10.47 21.61
N LEU A 37 -4.85 -10.50 20.40
CA LEU A 37 -6.08 -11.20 20.03
C LEU A 37 -5.84 -12.69 19.72
N GLY A 38 -4.70 -13.25 20.14
CA GLY A 38 -4.32 -14.64 19.89
C GLY A 38 -4.13 -14.96 18.39
N LYS A 39 -4.57 -16.14 17.94
CA LYS A 39 -4.41 -16.61 16.54
C LYS A 39 -5.05 -15.69 15.49
N LEU A 40 -6.06 -14.89 15.86
CA LEU A 40 -6.71 -13.96 14.93
C LEU A 40 -5.90 -12.68 14.69
N ASN A 41 -4.90 -12.40 15.53
CA ASN A 41 -4.08 -11.19 15.40
C ASN A 41 -3.35 -11.11 14.05
N VAL A 42 -2.85 -12.26 13.56
CA VAL A 42 -2.18 -12.34 12.26
C VAL A 42 -3.13 -11.99 11.11
N TRP A 43 -4.35 -12.53 11.11
CA TRP A 43 -5.35 -12.26 10.07
C TRP A 43 -5.75 -10.79 10.05
N ILE A 44 -6.00 -10.19 11.22
CA ILE A 44 -6.38 -8.78 11.34
C ILE A 44 -5.22 -7.87 10.90
N THR A 45 -4.00 -8.18 11.34
CA THR A 45 -2.79 -7.41 10.99
C THR A 45 -2.54 -7.47 9.47
N LEU A 46 -2.70 -8.63 8.85
CA LEU A 46 -2.55 -8.80 7.40
C LEU A 46 -3.60 -8.01 6.60
N LEU A 47 -4.84 -7.98 7.08
CA LEU A 47 -5.93 -7.21 6.46
C LEU A 47 -5.62 -5.71 6.49
N ILE A 48 -5.20 -5.19 7.65
CA ILE A 48 -4.85 -3.77 7.80
C ILE A 48 -3.64 -3.43 6.94
N ALA A 49 -2.63 -4.29 6.91
CA ALA A 49 -1.46 -4.13 6.06
C ALA A 49 -1.83 -4.06 4.57
N SER A 50 -2.77 -4.91 4.12
CA SER A 50 -3.26 -4.93 2.74
C SER A 50 -3.99 -3.64 2.37
N VAL A 51 -4.89 -3.15 3.24
CA VAL A 51 -5.60 -1.88 3.02
C VAL A 51 -4.62 -0.70 2.95
N LYS A 52 -3.65 -0.65 3.86
CA LYS A 52 -2.59 0.37 3.84
C LYS A 52 -1.80 0.33 2.52
N ALA A 53 -1.41 -0.87 2.06
CA ALA A 53 -0.69 -1.04 0.81
C ALA A 53 -1.51 -0.57 -0.39
N SER A 54 -2.81 -0.87 -0.46
CA SER A 54 -3.70 -0.36 -1.51
C SER A 54 -3.77 1.17 -1.53
N PHE A 55 -3.78 1.82 -0.35
CA PHE A 55 -3.76 3.28 -0.26
C PHE A 55 -2.44 3.88 -0.77
N VAL A 56 -1.31 3.27 -0.41
CA VAL A 56 0.01 3.66 -0.94
C VAL A 56 0.04 3.56 -2.46
N LEU A 57 -0.49 2.48 -3.03
CA LEU A 57 -0.50 2.25 -4.48
C LEU A 57 -1.32 3.29 -5.24
N LEU A 58 -2.53 3.59 -4.76
CA LEU A 58 -3.44 4.53 -5.42
C LEU A 58 -2.90 5.97 -5.42
N PHE A 59 -2.26 6.39 -4.33
CA PHE A 59 -1.88 7.79 -4.13
C PHE A 59 -0.39 8.08 -4.31
N PHE A 60 0.51 7.28 -3.74
CA PHE A 60 1.97 7.52 -3.85
C PHE A 60 2.55 6.97 -5.14
N MET A 61 2.03 5.83 -5.63
CA MET A 61 2.51 5.21 -6.86
C MET A 61 1.84 5.77 -8.12
N HIS A 62 1.04 6.84 -7.97
CA HIS A 62 0.37 7.56 -9.05
C HIS A 62 -0.35 6.64 -10.08
N MET A 63 -0.76 5.44 -9.65
CA MET A 63 -1.33 4.39 -10.51
C MET A 63 -2.61 4.85 -11.21
N LYS A 64 -3.31 5.84 -10.64
CA LYS A 64 -4.50 6.44 -11.23
C LYS A 64 -4.20 7.34 -12.44
N PHE A 65 -2.97 7.84 -12.55
CA PHE A 65 -2.58 8.87 -13.52
C PHE A 65 -1.51 8.40 -14.51
N GLU A 66 -0.74 7.36 -14.20
CA GLU A 66 0.20 6.79 -15.16
C GLU A 66 -0.39 5.63 -15.98
N GLY A 67 0.15 5.43 -17.19
CA GLY A 67 -0.45 4.63 -18.25
C GLY A 67 -0.75 3.16 -17.88
N ARG A 68 -1.74 2.57 -18.57
CA ARG A 68 -2.27 1.20 -18.35
C ARG A 68 -1.20 0.10 -18.28
N VAL A 69 -0.02 0.32 -18.84
CA VAL A 69 1.14 -0.59 -18.80
C VAL A 69 1.66 -0.81 -17.37
N LEU A 70 1.73 0.23 -16.55
CA LEU A 70 2.21 0.11 -15.16
C LEU A 70 1.24 -0.67 -14.29
N LEU A 71 -0.06 -0.46 -14.49
CA LEU A 71 -1.10 -1.22 -13.79
C LEU A 71 -1.03 -2.71 -14.14
N LEU A 72 -0.83 -3.05 -15.41
CA LEU A 72 -0.64 -4.45 -15.86
C LEU A 72 0.64 -5.07 -15.29
N SER A 73 1.76 -4.34 -15.31
CA SER A 73 3.02 -4.82 -14.75
C SER A 73 2.92 -5.06 -13.25
N PHE A 74 2.31 -4.13 -12.51
CA PHE A 74 2.08 -4.25 -11.07
C PHE A 74 1.18 -5.44 -10.72
N LEU A 75 0.08 -5.62 -11.46
CA LEU A 75 -0.81 -6.76 -11.25
C LEU A 75 -0.09 -8.09 -11.55
N GLY A 76 0.80 -8.11 -12.56
CA GLY A 76 1.69 -9.24 -12.83
C GLY A 76 2.63 -9.54 -11.66
N THR A 77 3.25 -8.52 -11.08
CA THR A 77 4.12 -8.68 -9.89
C THR A 77 3.35 -9.20 -8.68
N ILE A 78 2.16 -8.65 -8.40
CA ILE A 78 1.33 -9.11 -7.26
C ILE A 78 0.86 -10.55 -7.46
N PHE A 79 0.50 -10.92 -8.68
CA PHE A 79 0.09 -12.27 -9.04
C PHE A 79 1.24 -13.25 -8.87
N PHE A 80 2.41 -12.93 -9.38
CA PHE A 80 3.61 -13.74 -9.22
C PHE A 80 4.00 -13.92 -7.74
N LEU A 81 3.97 -12.83 -6.96
CA LEU A 81 4.21 -12.87 -5.51
C LEU A 81 3.19 -13.77 -4.80
N GLY A 82 1.91 -13.69 -5.16
CA GLY A 82 0.87 -14.56 -4.61
C GLY A 82 1.13 -16.04 -4.89
N ILE A 83 1.59 -16.38 -6.09
CA ILE A 83 1.99 -17.75 -6.44
C ILE A 83 3.17 -18.21 -5.58
N MET A 84 4.22 -17.39 -5.48
CA MET A 84 5.41 -17.72 -4.69
C MET A 84 5.06 -17.97 -3.22
N ILE A 85 4.27 -17.09 -2.60
CA ILE A 85 3.81 -17.25 -1.21
C ILE A 85 3.01 -18.55 -1.07
N SER A 86 2.05 -18.80 -1.96
CA SER A 86 1.23 -20.02 -1.91
C SER A 86 2.08 -21.29 -2.00
N PHE A 87 3.09 -21.27 -2.87
CA PHE A 87 4.03 -22.38 -3.02
C PHE A 87 4.90 -22.59 -1.78
N THR A 88 5.38 -21.51 -1.14
CA THR A 88 6.11 -21.61 0.13
C THR A 88 5.25 -22.17 1.26
N PHE A 89 3.99 -21.75 1.38
CA PHE A 89 3.07 -22.31 2.37
C PHE A 89 2.78 -23.79 2.12
N TRP A 90 2.64 -24.20 0.86
CA TRP A 90 2.52 -25.60 0.48
C TRP A 90 3.77 -26.38 0.89
N ASP A 91 4.96 -25.90 0.54
CA ASP A 91 6.23 -26.54 0.88
C ASP A 91 6.41 -26.72 2.40
N VAL A 92 6.11 -25.68 3.19
CA VAL A 92 6.18 -25.74 4.66
C VAL A 92 5.14 -26.69 5.25
N ALA A 93 3.94 -26.78 4.68
CA ALA A 93 2.88 -27.66 5.19
C ALA A 93 3.13 -29.14 4.91
N PHE A 94 3.85 -29.47 3.83
CA PHE A 94 4.19 -30.84 3.45
C PHE A 94 5.63 -31.26 3.82
N ARG A 95 6.36 -30.41 4.57
CA ARG A 95 7.65 -30.73 5.18
C ARG A 95 7.48 -31.26 6.60
#